data_AF-A0A939P0V2-F1
#
_entry.id   AF-A0A939P0V2-F1
#
_cell.length_a   1.000
_cell.length_b   1.000
_cell.length_c   1.000
_cell.angle_alpha   90.00
_cell.angle_beta   90.00
_cell.angle_gamma   90.00
#
_symmetry.space_group_name_H-M   'P 1'
#
loop_
_entity.id
_entity.type
_entity.pdbx_description
1 polymer ?
#
loop_
_entity_poly.entity_id
_entity_poly.type
_entity_poly.pdbx_seq_one_letter_code
_entity_poly.pdbx_strand_id
1 'polypeptide(L)' 'MDMLILARRFTIITLFAAVFAVSFSAVVSRNAGGGAQSHFGANYTCFDATSPFCRTSR' A
#
# COMPACT_ATOMS: atom_id res chain seq x y z
N MET A 1 -26.68 -32.98 4.17
CA MET A 1 -26.84 -32.08 3.00
C MET A 1 -26.42 -30.65 3.37
N ASP A 2 -26.58 -30.24 4.62
CA ASP A 2 -26.14 -28.93 5.16
C ASP A 2 -24.64 -28.64 5.13
N MET A 3 -23.77 -29.62 5.39
CA MET A 3 -22.32 -29.36 5.36
C MET A 3 -21.80 -28.96 3.98
N LEU A 4 -22.37 -29.51 2.90
CA LEU A 4 -22.03 -29.11 1.52
C LEU A 4 -22.48 -27.67 1.22
N ILE A 5 -23.65 -27.28 1.74
CA ILE A 5 -24.20 -25.92 1.58
C ILE A 5 -23.38 -24.92 2.39
N LEU A 6 -22.98 -25.28 3.61
CA LEU A 6 -22.13 -24.47 4.47
C LEU A 6 -20.73 -24.29 3.86
N ALA A 7 -20.11 -25.38 3.40
CA ALA A 7 -18.82 -25.35 2.73
C ALA A 7 -18.85 -24.45 1.49
N ARG A 8 -19.92 -24.52 0.68
CA ARG A 8 -20.10 -23.64 -0.49
C ARG A 8 -20.19 -22.16 -0.12
N ARG A 9 -20.84 -21.82 1.00
CA ARG A 9 -20.92 -20.43 1.45
C ARG A 9 -19.58 -19.92 1.97
N PHE A 10 -18.88 -20.74 2.75
CA PHE A 10 -17.55 -20.39 3.26
C PHE A 10 -16.54 -20.20 2.14
N THR A 11 -16.51 -21.09 1.14
CA THR A 11 -15.58 -20.94 0.00
C THR A 11 -15.82 -19.65 -0.77
N ILE A 12 -17.07 -19.26 -0.99
CA ILE A 12 -17.40 -17.99 -1.63
C ILE A 12 -16.87 -16.83 -0.79
N ILE A 13 -17.17 -16.79 0.51
CA ILE A 13 -16.72 -15.71 1.41
C ILE A 13 -15.19 -15.62 1.43
N THR A 14 -14.49 -16.75 1.54
CA THR A 14 -13.03 -16.79 1.56
C THR A 14 -12.43 -16.32 0.24
N LEU A 15 -13.02 -16.68 -0.91
CA LEU A 15 -12.58 -16.19 -2.21
C LEU A 15 -12.72 -14.67 -2.33
N PHE A 16 -13.87 -14.11 -1.92
CA PHE A 16 -14.07 -12.66 -1.89
C PHE A 16 -13.07 -11.96 -0.97
N ALA A 17 -12.85 -12.49 0.23
CA ALA A 17 -11.89 -11.95 1.18
C ALA A 17 -10.45 -11.99 0.65
N ALA A 18 -10.05 -13.08 -0.02
CA ALA A 18 -8.73 -13.23 -0.62
C ALA A 18 -8.50 -12.21 -1.76
N VAL A 19 -9.47 -12.06 -2.65
CA VAL A 19 -9.40 -11.08 -3.75
C VAL A 19 -9.33 -9.66 -3.20
N PHE A 20 -10.14 -9.34 -2.18
CA PHE A 20 -10.12 -8.04 -1.52
C PHE A 20 -8.75 -7.76 -0.88
N ALA A 21 -8.20 -8.71 -0.12
CA ALA A 21 -6.91 -8.55 0.55
C ALA A 21 -5.77 -8.30 -0.45
N VAL A 22 -5.67 -9.10 -1.52
CA VAL A 22 -4.62 -8.95 -2.54
C VAL A 22 -4.75 -7.61 -3.26
N SER A 23 -5.97 -7.23 -3.65
CA SER A 23 -6.23 -5.96 -4.34
C SER A 23 -5.89 -4.77 -3.44
N PHE A 24 -6.30 -4.82 -2.16
CA PHE A 24 -6.01 -3.79 -1.19
C PHE A 24 -4.50 -3.66 -0.93
N SER A 25 -3.79 -4.77 -0.74
CA SER A 25 -2.33 -4.76 -0.59
C SER A 25 -1.63 -4.18 -1.82
N ALA A 26 -2.10 -4.47 -3.03
CA ALA A 26 -1.55 -3.89 -4.25
C ALA A 26 -1.77 -2.38 -4.34
N VAL A 27 -2.95 -1.88 -3.96
CA VAL A 27 -3.26 -0.44 -3.90
C VAL A 27 -2.41 0.25 -2.84
N VAL A 28 -2.33 -0.31 -1.63
CA VAL A 28 -1.49 0.22 -0.56
C VAL A 28 -0.03 0.20 -0.95
N SER A 29 0.47 -0.85 -1.60
CA SER A 29 1.86 -0.91 -2.06
C SER A 29 2.18 0.16 -3.12
N ARG A 30 1.26 0.40 -4.08
CA ARG A 30 1.41 1.46 -5.08
C ARG A 30 1.33 2.86 -4.45
N ASN A 31 0.43 3.06 -3.49
CA ASN A 31 0.29 4.35 -2.80
C ASN A 31 1.35 4.58 -1.71
N ALA A 32 1.94 3.52 -1.15
CA ALA A 32 3.04 3.59 -0.19
C ALA A 32 4.40 3.86 -0.86
N GLY A 33 4.54 3.55 -2.15
CA GLY A 33 5.73 3.87 -2.95
C GLY A 33 5.76 5.29 -3.54
N GLY A 34 4.71 6.10 -3.34
CA GLY A 34 4.50 7.37 -4.03
C GLY A 34 4.36 8.58 -3.10
N GLY A 35 5.48 9.10 -2.61
CA GLY A 35 5.65 10.56 -2.50
C GLY A 35 4.98 11.31 -1.34
N ALA A 36 4.67 10.67 -0.22
CA ALA A 36 4.32 11.40 1.02
C ALA A 36 5.26 11.00 2.16
N GLN A 37 6.56 11.21 1.95
CA GLN A 37 7.49 11.35 3.07
C GLN A 37 7.08 12.65 3.77
N SER A 38 6.21 12.55 4.77
CA SER A 38 5.71 13.67 5.55
C SER A 38 6.88 14.28 6.32
N HIS A 39 7.58 15.21 5.67
CA HIS A 39 8.58 16.06 6.32
C HIS A 39 7.84 17.08 7.18
N PHE A 40 7.25 16.60 8.27
CA PHE A 40 6.72 17.46 9.31
C PHE A 40 7.92 17.96 10.14
N GLY A 41 8.37 19.19 9.84
CA GLY A 41 9.32 19.93 10.68
C GLY A 41 10.74 20.15 10.14
N ALA A 42 11.07 19.72 8.92
CA ALA A 42 12.42 19.91 8.36
C ALA A 42 12.44 20.98 7.25
N ASN A 43 12.72 22.23 7.63
CA ASN A 43 13.05 23.33 6.71
C ASN A 43 14.44 23.13 6.08
N TYR A 44 14.59 22.08 5.28
CA TYR A 44 15.72 21.94 4.37
C TYR A 44 15.12 21.69 3.00
N THR A 45 15.06 22.76 2.18
CA THR A 45 14.63 22.72 0.78
C THR A 45 15.63 21.90 -0.02
N CYS A 46 15.49 20.58 0.04
CA CYS A 46 16.27 19.68 -0.77
C CYS A 46 15.57 19.53 -2.14
N PHE A 47 15.67 20.57 -2.95
CA PHE A 47 15.18 20.56 -4.32
C PHE A 47 16.37 20.34 -5.26
N ASP A 48 16.75 19.08 -5.44
CA ASP A 48 17.64 18.69 -6.54
C ASP A 48 16.95 17.54 -7.30
N ALA A 49 16.37 17.87 -8.47
CA ALA A 49 15.62 16.93 -9.30
C ALA A 49 16.52 15.96 -10.10
N THR A 50 17.84 16.02 -9.90
CA THR A 50 18.82 15.40 -10.80
C THR A 50 19.81 14.46 -10.09
N SER A 51 19.78 14.36 -8.76
CA SER A 51 20.68 13.48 -8.02
C SER A 51 20.02 12.81 -6.80
N PRO A 52 20.34 11.54 -6.49
CA PRO A 52 19.76 10.81 -5.36
C PRO A 52 20.35 11.18 -3.99
N PHE A 53 21.25 12.18 -3.92
CA PHE A 53 21.91 12.59 -2.68
C PHE A 53 21.64 14.05 -2.35
N CYS A 54 20.88 14.27 -1.29
CA CYS A 54 20.64 15.58 -0.70
C CYS A 54 21.91 16.14 -0.03
N ARG A 55 22.45 17.25 -0.54
CA ARG A 55 23.52 18.01 0.13
C ARG A 55 22.94 19.25 0.80
N THR A 56 23.26 19.45 2.08
CA THR A 56 22.88 20.65 2.84
C THR A 56 23.68 21.84 2.29
N SER A 57 23.00 22.84 1.73
CA SER A 57 23.63 24.11 1.35
C SER A 57 24.07 24.83 2.62
N ARG A 58 25.39 24.97 2.80
CA ARG A 58 25.97 25.85 3.81
C ARG A 58 26.01 27.28 3.29
#